data_AF-K4KFR8-F1
#
_entry.id   AF-K4KFR8-F1
#
_cell.length_a   1.000
_cell.length_b   1.000
_cell.length_c   1.000
_cell.angle_alpha   90.00
_cell.angle_beta   90.00
_cell.angle_gamma   90.00
#
_symmetry.space_group_name_H-M   'P 1'
#
loop_
_entity.id
_entity.type
_entity.pdbx_description
1 polymer ?
#
loop_
_entity_poly.entity_id
_entity_poly.type
_entity_poly.pdbx_seq_one_letter_code
_entity_poly.pdbx_strand_id
1 'polypeptide(L)'
;MRLNETKFGIAWAISASVFWIICSALVWAMPNMMISMSGDMLHMQLQGMGWHLSLAGVLLGLVAWVAVAGLFGWLLALVYNRL
;
A
#
# COMPACT_ATOMS: atom_id res chain seq x y z
N MET A 1 -23.62 1.84 14.77
CA MET A 1 -23.24 0.42 14.58
C MET A 1 -21.91 0.20 15.27
N ARG A 2 -21.61 -1.01 15.79
CA ARG A 2 -20.26 -1.30 16.32
C ARG A 2 -19.49 -2.16 15.33
N LEU A 3 -18.29 -1.72 14.95
CA LEU A 3 -17.37 -2.48 14.12
C LEU A 3 -16.64 -3.50 14.99
N ASN A 4 -16.34 -4.68 14.44
CA ASN A 4 -15.37 -5.56 15.09
C ASN A 4 -13.97 -5.12 14.69
N GLU A 5 -13.21 -4.58 15.63
CA GLU A 5 -11.93 -3.90 15.39
C GLU A 5 -10.91 -4.85 14.75
N THR A 6 -10.83 -6.08 15.27
CA THR A 6 -9.91 -7.10 14.77
C THR A 6 -10.25 -7.51 13.35
N LYS A 7 -11.53 -7.83 13.07
CA LYS A 7 -11.97 -8.20 11.71
C LYS A 7 -11.76 -7.06 10.72
N PHE A 8 -12.01 -5.82 11.15
CA PHE A 8 -11.83 -4.65 10.30
C PHE A 8 -10.35 -4.37 10.01
N GLY A 9 -9.48 -4.47 11.02
CA GLY A 9 -8.02 -4.40 10.83
C GLY A 9 -7.48 -5.49 9.90
N ILE A 10 -7.94 -6.73 10.06
CA ILE A 10 -7.56 -7.84 9.14
C ILE A 10 -8.04 -7.57 7.72
N ALA A 11 -9.25 -7.06 7.53
CA ALA A 11 -9.76 -6.70 6.20
C ALA A 11 -8.87 -5.65 5.53
N TRP A 12 -8.47 -4.60 6.28
CA TRP A 12 -7.52 -3.59 5.81
C TRP A 12 -6.16 -4.18 5.42
N ALA A 13 -5.60 -5.05 6.27
CA ALA A 13 -4.34 -5.72 5.99
C ALA A 13 -4.39 -6.53 4.69
N ILE A 14 -5.46 -7.32 4.49
CA ILE A 14 -5.65 -8.12 3.27
C ILE A 14 -5.81 -7.24 2.03
N SER A 15 -6.63 -6.18 2.11
CA SER A 15 -6.82 -5.25 1.01
C SER A 15 -5.51 -4.58 0.60
N ALA A 16 -4.70 -4.14 1.58
CA ALA A 16 -3.39 -3.57 1.33
C ALA A 16 -2.41 -4.58 0.71
N SER A 17 -2.41 -5.85 1.16
CA SER A 17 -1.61 -6.91 0.55
C SER A 17 -1.90 -7.07 -0.94
N VAL A 18 -3.18 -7.19 -1.28
CA VAL A 18 -3.62 -7.41 -2.66
C VAL A 18 -3.25 -6.22 -3.52
N PHE A 19 -3.52 -5.01 -3.05
CA PHE A 19 -3.17 -3.78 -3.77
C PHE A 19 -1.66 -3.67 -3.99
N TRP A 20 -0.84 -3.92 -2.96
CA TRP A 20 0.63 -3.85 -3.06
C TRP A 20 1.20 -4.84 -4.08
N ILE A 21 0.71 -6.08 -4.09
CA ILE A 21 1.15 -7.11 -5.06
C ILE A 21 0.83 -6.66 -6.49
N ILE A 22 -0.40 -6.17 -6.72
CA ILE A 22 -0.82 -5.68 -8.04
C ILE A 22 0.04 -4.49 -8.46
N CYS A 23 0.25 -3.50 -7.59
CA CYS A 23 1.09 -2.34 -7.88
C CYS A 23 2.54 -2.74 -8.19
N SER A 24 3.11 -3.67 -7.42
CA SER A 24 4.46 -4.18 -7.64
C SER A 24 4.58 -4.87 -9.01
N ALA A 25 3.59 -5.68 -9.37
CA ALA A 25 3.53 -6.34 -10.68
C ALA A 25 3.44 -5.34 -11.84
N LEU A 26 2.64 -4.28 -11.70
CA LEU A 26 2.54 -3.21 -12.70
C LEU A 26 3.87 -2.45 -12.87
N VAL A 27 4.58 -2.17 -11.78
CA VAL A 27 5.90 -1.54 -11.84
C VAL A 27 6.93 -2.44 -12.54
N TRP A 28 6.85 -3.76 -12.39
CA TRP A 28 7.69 -4.68 -13.17
C TRP A 28 7.31 -4.71 -14.66
N ALA A 29 6.02 -4.73 -14.97
CA ALA A 29 5.55 -4.86 -16.35
C ALA A 29 5.76 -3.57 -17.19
N MET A 30 5.64 -2.40 -16.56
CA MET A 30 5.63 -1.11 -17.26
C MET A 30 6.25 0.02 -16.41
N PRO A 31 7.55 -0.08 -16.08
CA PRO A 31 8.22 0.81 -15.13
C PRO A 31 8.20 2.29 -15.53
N ASN A 32 8.45 2.59 -16.82
CA ASN A 32 8.49 3.97 -17.32
C ASN A 32 7.12 4.66 -17.24
N MET A 33 6.03 3.93 -17.47
CA MET A 33 4.68 4.47 -17.36
C MET A 33 4.31 4.72 -15.89
N MET A 34 4.67 3.79 -15.00
CA MET A 34 4.39 3.94 -13.57
C MET A 34 5.16 5.08 -12.93
N ILE A 35 6.44 5.27 -13.27
CA ILE A 35 7.22 6.38 -12.73
C ILE A 35 6.73 7.74 -13.25
N SER A 36 6.29 7.83 -14.52
CA SER A 36 5.70 9.04 -15.05
C SER A 36 4.40 9.37 -14.32
N MET A 37 3.52 8.38 -14.12
CA MET A 37 2.27 8.57 -13.39
C MET A 37 2.51 9.01 -11.93
N SER A 38 3.49 8.41 -11.24
CA SER A 38 3.88 8.86 -9.90
C SER A 38 4.45 10.28 -9.91
N GLY A 39 5.20 10.67 -10.94
CA GLY A 39 5.69 12.03 -11.11
C GLY A 39 4.55 13.03 -11.23
N ASP A 40 3.55 12.73 -12.06
CA ASP A 40 2.36 13.57 -12.24
C ASP A 40 1.58 13.74 -10.93
N MET A 41 1.38 12.65 -10.17
CA MET A 41 0.66 12.67 -8.89
C MET A 41 1.40 13.44 -7.80
N LEU A 42 2.73 13.40 -7.79
CA LEU A 42 3.55 14.08 -6.79
C LEU A 42 3.95 15.49 -7.23
N HIS A 43 3.54 15.94 -8.42
CA HIS A 43 3.99 17.19 -9.03
C HIS A 43 5.52 17.29 -9.14
N MET A 44 6.18 16.17 -9.46
CA MET A 44 7.64 16.06 -9.56
C MET A 44 8.09 15.46 -10.88
N GLN A 45 9.26 15.88 -11.36
CA GLN A 45 9.87 15.28 -12.54
C GLN A 45 10.75 14.08 -12.16
N LEU A 46 10.15 12.89 -12.18
CA LEU A 46 10.83 11.63 -11.83
C LEU A 46 11.38 10.89 -13.06
N GLN A 47 11.18 11.43 -14.28
CA GLN A 47 11.70 10.81 -15.50
C GLN A 47 13.24 10.82 -15.48
N GLY A 48 13.85 9.67 -15.77
CA GLY A 48 15.31 9.48 -15.72
C GLY A 48 15.82 8.89 -14.41
N MET A 49 14.99 8.79 -13.37
CA MET A 49 15.29 7.90 -12.26
C MET A 49 15.24 6.46 -12.75
N GLY A 50 16.34 5.73 -12.59
CA GLY A 50 16.44 4.33 -12.99
C GLY A 50 15.43 3.44 -12.25
N TRP A 51 15.21 2.24 -12.79
CA TRP A 51 14.29 1.28 -12.21
C TRP A 51 14.78 0.79 -10.83
N HIS A 52 13.92 0.85 -9.80
CA HIS A 52 14.28 0.62 -8.40
C HIS A 52 13.22 -0.20 -7.66
N LEU A 53 12.86 -1.38 -8.16
CA LEU A 53 11.99 -2.32 -7.43
C LEU A 53 12.57 -3.74 -7.40
N SER A 54 13.42 -4.00 -6.41
CA SER A 54 13.95 -5.36 -6.18
C SER A 54 12.91 -6.29 -5.55
N LEU A 55 13.08 -7.60 -5.71
CA LEU A 55 12.22 -8.60 -5.04
C LEU A 55 12.25 -8.43 -3.51
N ALA A 56 13.42 -8.14 -2.94
CA ALA A 56 13.55 -7.84 -1.51
C ALA A 56 12.72 -6.61 -1.11
N GLY A 57 12.73 -5.56 -1.94
CA GLY A 57 11.89 -4.37 -1.74
C GLY A 57 10.40 -4.69 -1.78
N VAL A 58 9.97 -5.57 -2.68
CA VAL A 58 8.56 -6.03 -2.74
C VAL A 58 8.17 -6.78 -1.47
N LEU A 59 9.00 -7.69 -0.98
CA LEU A 59 8.71 -8.47 0.23
C LEU A 59 8.71 -7.60 1.50
N LEU A 60 9.72 -6.74 1.66
CA LEU A 60 9.78 -5.81 2.79
C LEU A 60 8.63 -4.81 2.76
N GLY A 61 8.34 -4.27 1.58
CA GLY A 61 7.19 -3.37 1.38
C GLY A 61 5.87 -4.07 1.69
N LEU A 62 5.68 -5.32 1.28
CA LEU A 62 4.47 -6.08 1.59
C LEU A 62 4.27 -6.20 3.11
N VAL A 63 5.30 -6.63 3.84
CA VAL A 63 5.23 -6.75 5.31
C VAL A 63 4.92 -5.39 5.95
N ALA A 64 5.60 -4.33 5.53
CA ALA A 64 5.39 -2.99 6.07
C ALA A 64 3.96 -2.48 5.81
N TRP A 65 3.47 -2.57 4.56
CA TRP A 65 2.13 -2.12 4.19
C TRP A 65 1.03 -2.91 4.89
N VAL A 66 1.18 -4.22 5.02
CA VAL A 66 0.24 -5.08 5.74
C VAL A 66 0.16 -4.71 7.21
N ALA A 67 1.30 -4.53 7.87
CA ALA A 67 1.36 -4.18 9.29
C ALA A 67 0.75 -2.79 9.54
N VAL A 68 1.14 -1.79 8.75
CA VAL A 68 0.68 -0.41 8.92
C VAL A 68 -0.82 -0.29 8.59
N ALA A 69 -1.27 -0.85 7.47
CA ALA A 69 -2.68 -0.79 7.09
C ALA A 69 -3.58 -1.54 8.09
N GLY A 70 -3.15 -2.73 8.54
CA GLY A 70 -3.90 -3.51 9.53
C GLY A 70 -4.02 -2.79 10.87
N LEU A 71 -2.92 -2.22 11.35
CA LEU A 71 -2.92 -1.40 12.57
C LEU A 71 -3.81 -0.18 12.42
N PHE A 72 -3.72 0.53 11.29
CA PHE A 72 -4.53 1.70 11.03
C PHE A 72 -6.03 1.37 10.97
N GLY A 73 -6.42 0.31 10.26
CA GLY A 73 -7.79 -0.18 10.24
C GLY A 73 -8.30 -0.52 11.64
N TRP A 74 -7.52 -1.26 12.42
CA TRP A 74 -7.87 -1.59 13.81
C TRP A 74 -8.08 -0.34 14.67
N LEU A 75 -7.15 0.62 14.62
CA LEU A 75 -7.26 1.89 15.35
C LEU A 75 -8.48 2.70 14.92
N LEU A 76 -8.77 2.75 13.61
CA LEU A 76 -9.91 3.45 13.07
C LEU A 76 -11.22 2.88 13.62
N ALA A 77 -11.37 1.55 13.61
CA ALA A 77 -12.54 0.89 14.17
C ALA A 77 -12.68 1.12 15.68
N LEU A 78 -11.56 1.09 16.41
CA LEU A 78 -11.54 1.36 17.85
C LEU A 78 -11.98 2.79 18.18
N VAL A 79 -11.50 3.80 17.41
CA VAL A 79 -11.93 5.19 17.57
C VAL A 79 -13.40 5.34 17.19
N TYR A 80 -13.82 4.78 16.05
CA TYR A 80 -15.21 4.83 15.59
C TYR A 80 -16.19 4.25 16.61
N ASN A 81 -15.84 3.17 17.30
CA ASN A 81 -16.69 2.55 18.32
C ASN A 81 -16.81 3.37 19.62
N ARG A 82 -15.91 4.34 19.84
CA ARG A 82 -15.88 5.20 21.03
C ARG A 82 -16.50 6.58 20.79
N LEU A 83 -16.70 6.96 19.54
CA LEU A 83 -17.45 8.15 19.13
C LEU A 83 -18.95 7.83 19.07
#